data_AF-A0A1C6ILV5-F1
#
_entry.id   AF-A0A1C6ILV5-F1
#
_cell.length_a   1.000
_cell.length_b   1.000
_cell.length_c   1.000
_cell.angle_alpha   90.00
_cell.angle_beta   90.00
_cell.angle_gamma   90.00
#
_symmetry.space_group_name_H-M   'P 1'
#
loop_
_entity.id
_entity.type
_entity.pdbx_description
1 polymer ?
#
loop_
_entity_poly.entity_id
_entity_poly.type
_entity_poly.pdbx_seq_one_letter_code
_entity_poly.pdbx_strand_id
1 'polypeptide(L)'
;MINEWEEFCAYTGTVSYTASKKSDTTWLGRFTFATILEFEGMARILTVLARGYLFHGEDGAVISGDPHDRVDYARRALCAWCSVPEDGKRVQGKEWQFQTDFSELHPEFPELVDADGTGWFLRHVLRIADFMLTHPEKVRSTSLKYAEVIRSKFAAAWRSKVMQYQIPIFASQTKGAWTLRFDDVLADALELGPLRREGPELPLELTEKVTTALPKEIPSEVVCALIRYYLANRQDDCEWVVLPVASFDAYFGDTSFSKKYLPKISPEIMERSNAFGISRYRITEEYLP
;
A
#
# COMPACT_ATOMS: atom_id res chain seq x y z
N MET A 1 7.85 -1.50 -3.57
CA MET A 1 7.30 -1.21 -4.91
C MET A 1 8.24 -1.70 -5.99
N ILE A 2 9.52 -1.30 -5.95
CA ILE A 2 10.58 -1.98 -6.72
C ILE A 2 11.00 -3.26 -6.01
N ASN A 3 11.41 -3.14 -4.74
CA ASN A 3 11.44 -4.25 -3.79
C ASN A 3 10.06 -4.38 -3.14
N GLU A 4 9.35 -5.46 -3.45
CA GLU A 4 8.01 -5.74 -2.95
C GLU A 4 8.05 -6.46 -1.61
N TRP A 5 9.10 -7.23 -1.33
CA TRP A 5 9.32 -7.81 0.00
C TRP A 5 9.53 -6.73 1.06
N GLU A 6 10.36 -5.72 0.78
CA GLU A 6 10.49 -4.56 1.67
C GLU A 6 9.19 -3.76 1.82
N GLU A 7 8.36 -3.74 0.77
CA GLU A 7 7.04 -3.12 0.85
C GLU A 7 6.12 -3.88 1.79
N PHE A 8 6.11 -5.21 1.70
CA PHE A 8 5.41 -6.08 2.63
C PHE A 8 5.88 -5.87 4.07
N CYS A 9 7.20 -5.90 4.31
CA CYS A 9 7.75 -5.67 5.65
C CYS A 9 7.41 -4.28 6.21
N ALA A 10 7.25 -3.26 5.37
CA ALA A 10 6.82 -1.94 5.81
C ALA A 10 5.34 -1.90 6.25
N TYR A 11 4.53 -2.86 5.84
CA TYR A 11 3.11 -2.99 6.19
C TYR A 11 2.84 -3.97 7.33
N THR A 12 3.83 -4.76 7.74
CA THR A 12 3.68 -5.75 8.84
C THR A 12 4.67 -5.52 9.98
N GLY A 13 5.78 -4.84 9.71
CA GLY A 13 6.84 -4.58 10.67
C GLY A 13 6.57 -3.42 11.63
N THR A 14 7.60 -3.04 12.38
CA THR A 14 7.55 -1.92 13.32
C THR A 14 7.85 -0.60 12.61
N VAL A 15 7.09 0.45 12.94
CA VAL A 15 7.33 1.81 12.44
C VAL A 15 7.96 2.67 13.54
N SER A 16 8.98 3.45 13.17
CA SER A 16 9.58 4.46 14.04
C SER A 16 8.79 5.76 13.98
N TYR A 17 8.18 6.16 15.09
CA TYR A 17 7.44 7.42 15.22
C TYR A 17 8.39 8.54 15.65
N THR A 18 9.24 8.96 14.72
CA THR A 18 10.25 9.99 14.92
C THR A 18 10.28 10.95 13.74
N ALA A 19 10.64 12.21 14.00
CA ALA A 19 10.83 13.19 12.95
C ALA A 19 12.03 14.10 13.29
N SER A 20 12.94 14.26 12.33
CA SER A 20 14.09 15.16 12.43
C SER A 20 13.74 16.63 12.20
N LYS A 21 12.68 16.89 11.41
CA LYS A 21 12.19 18.22 11.02
C LYS A 21 10.72 18.14 10.59
N LYS A 22 10.02 19.28 10.50
CA LYS A 22 8.60 19.32 10.08
C LYS A 22 8.32 18.77 8.69
N SER A 23 9.31 18.72 7.81
CA SER A 23 9.15 18.12 6.47
C SER A 23 9.36 16.61 6.46
N ASP A 24 9.88 16.03 7.53
CA ASP A 24 10.09 14.60 7.72
C ASP A 24 8.76 13.91 8.02
N THR A 25 8.35 13.03 7.12
CA THR A 25 7.10 12.29 7.16
C THR A 25 7.32 10.79 7.35
N THR A 26 8.56 10.36 7.69
CA THR A 26 8.91 8.93 7.84
C THR A 26 8.08 8.20 8.90
N TRP A 27 7.59 8.93 9.91
CA TRP A 27 6.67 8.42 10.93
C TRP A 27 5.28 8.02 10.38
N LEU A 28 4.94 8.40 9.15
CA LEU A 28 3.78 7.87 8.42
C LEU A 28 4.03 6.45 7.86
N GLY A 29 5.26 5.93 7.93
CA GLY A 29 5.61 4.68 7.26
C GLY A 29 5.48 4.79 5.73
N ARG A 30 5.11 3.69 5.06
CA ARG A 30 4.77 3.68 3.62
C ARG A 30 3.31 4.06 3.38
N PHE A 31 2.86 5.16 3.98
CA PHE A 31 1.52 5.71 3.83
C PHE A 31 1.56 7.22 3.61
N THR A 32 0.50 7.72 3.00
CA THR A 32 0.23 9.17 2.93
C THR A 32 -1.06 9.50 3.68
N PHE A 33 -1.32 10.79 3.92
CA PHE A 33 -2.62 11.19 4.46
C PHE A 33 -3.79 10.83 3.52
N ALA A 34 -3.59 10.80 2.20
CA ALA A 34 -4.62 10.33 1.27
C ALA A 34 -4.87 8.83 1.43
N THR A 35 -3.82 8.02 1.63
CA THR A 35 -3.98 6.61 1.95
C THR A 35 -4.75 6.39 3.25
N ILE A 36 -4.49 7.20 4.28
CA ILE A 36 -5.13 7.07 5.59
C ILE A 36 -6.58 7.58 5.56
N LEU A 37 -6.82 8.77 5.02
CA LEU A 37 -8.11 9.45 5.14
C LEU A 37 -9.09 9.07 4.01
N GLU A 38 -8.55 8.69 2.84
CA GLU A 38 -9.33 8.46 1.62
C GLU A 38 -9.17 7.01 1.10
N PHE A 39 -8.32 6.21 1.75
CA PHE A 39 -8.02 4.81 1.39
C PHE A 39 -7.39 4.66 -0.02
N GLU A 40 -6.72 5.70 -0.50
CA GLU A 40 -6.01 5.67 -1.79
C GLU A 40 -4.86 4.65 -1.78
N GLY A 41 -4.81 3.80 -2.81
CA GLY A 41 -3.76 2.79 -2.96
C GLY A 41 -3.99 1.51 -2.14
N MET A 42 -5.10 1.39 -1.43
CA MET A 42 -5.41 0.22 -0.58
C MET A 42 -5.41 -1.10 -1.36
N ALA A 43 -5.83 -1.10 -2.62
CA ALA A 43 -5.80 -2.29 -3.48
C ALA A 43 -4.39 -2.89 -3.57
N ARG A 44 -3.36 -2.07 -3.84
CA ARG A 44 -1.97 -2.55 -3.89
C ARG A 44 -1.49 -3.02 -2.53
N ILE A 45 -1.79 -2.27 -1.46
CA ILE A 45 -1.35 -2.60 -0.10
C ILE A 45 -1.86 -3.99 0.30
N LEU A 46 -3.16 -4.23 0.13
CA LEU A 46 -3.77 -5.53 0.43
C LEU A 46 -3.24 -6.63 -0.48
N THR A 47 -2.97 -6.34 -1.77
CA THR A 47 -2.39 -7.32 -2.70
C THR A 47 -0.97 -7.71 -2.32
N VAL A 48 -0.14 -6.75 -1.88
CA VAL A 48 1.21 -7.01 -1.38
C VAL A 48 1.16 -7.87 -0.12
N LEU A 49 0.23 -7.57 0.80
CA LEU A 49 0.00 -8.39 2.00
C LEU A 49 -0.41 -9.82 1.62
N ALA A 50 -1.42 -9.97 0.76
CA ALA A 50 -1.89 -11.27 0.29
C ALA A 50 -0.78 -12.08 -0.35
N ARG A 51 0.03 -11.49 -1.24
CA ARG A 51 1.19 -12.15 -1.86
C ARG A 51 2.22 -12.61 -0.83
N GLY A 52 2.51 -11.80 0.18
CA GLY A 52 3.40 -12.20 1.27
C GLY A 52 2.92 -13.47 1.99
N TYR A 53 1.64 -13.51 2.37
CA TYR A 53 1.08 -14.66 3.08
C TYR A 53 0.76 -15.87 2.18
N LEU A 54 0.59 -15.68 0.87
CA LEU A 54 0.43 -16.78 -0.09
C LEU A 54 1.75 -17.47 -0.40
N PHE A 55 2.79 -16.68 -0.69
CA PHE A 55 4.00 -17.22 -1.32
C PHE A 55 5.22 -17.29 -0.43
N HIS A 56 5.25 -16.59 0.71
CA HIS A 56 6.47 -16.47 1.51
C HIS A 56 6.35 -17.06 2.92
N GLY A 57 7.50 -17.46 3.46
CA GLY A 57 7.73 -17.68 4.88
C GLY A 57 8.19 -16.41 5.59
N GLU A 58 8.42 -16.49 6.90
CA GLU A 58 8.82 -15.35 7.74
C GLU A 58 10.14 -14.70 7.31
N ASP A 59 11.07 -15.49 6.76
CA ASP A 59 12.38 -15.04 6.26
C ASP A 59 12.32 -14.45 4.83
N GLY A 60 11.12 -14.43 4.23
CA GLY A 60 10.89 -13.99 2.86
C GLY A 60 11.31 -14.99 1.79
N ALA A 61 11.67 -16.22 2.15
CA ALA A 61 11.87 -17.29 1.18
C ALA A 61 10.52 -17.66 0.54
N VAL A 62 10.55 -17.97 -0.76
CA VAL A 62 9.37 -18.49 -1.46
C VAL A 62 9.13 -19.93 -1.00
N ILE A 63 7.92 -20.21 -0.53
CA ILE A 63 7.52 -21.53 -0.06
C ILE A 63 7.16 -22.41 -1.26
N SER A 64 7.60 -23.67 -1.24
CA SER A 64 7.22 -24.67 -2.23
C SER A 64 5.82 -25.21 -1.96
N GLY A 65 5.01 -25.40 -3.01
CA GLY A 65 3.67 -25.97 -2.93
C GLY A 65 2.69 -25.26 -3.85
N ASP A 66 1.43 -25.69 -3.83
CA ASP A 66 0.37 -24.98 -4.53
C ASP A 66 -0.07 -23.77 -3.69
N PRO A 67 0.07 -22.51 -4.18
CA PRO A 67 -0.38 -21.34 -3.44
C PRO A 67 -1.89 -21.34 -3.15
N HIS A 68 -2.69 -22.09 -3.90
CA HIS A 68 -4.13 -22.22 -3.65
C HIS A 68 -4.44 -22.84 -2.28
N ASP A 69 -3.58 -23.73 -1.77
CA ASP A 69 -3.72 -24.33 -0.44
C ASP A 69 -3.56 -23.31 0.69
N ARG A 70 -3.03 -22.12 0.40
CA ARG A 70 -2.78 -21.04 1.36
C ARG A 70 -3.74 -19.86 1.23
N VAL A 71 -4.74 -19.94 0.35
CA VAL A 71 -5.72 -18.84 0.15
C VAL A 71 -6.46 -18.50 1.46
N ASP A 72 -6.87 -19.51 2.22
CA ASP A 72 -7.55 -19.29 3.51
C ASP A 72 -6.61 -18.66 4.55
N TYR A 73 -5.34 -19.07 4.56
CA TYR A 73 -4.31 -18.49 5.43
C TYR A 73 -4.07 -17.01 5.09
N ALA A 74 -3.91 -16.68 3.81
CA ALA A 74 -3.75 -15.30 3.35
C ALA A 74 -4.99 -14.45 3.63
N ARG A 75 -6.21 -14.99 3.48
CA ARG A 75 -7.45 -14.31 3.86
C ARG A 75 -7.47 -13.98 5.35
N ARG A 76 -7.13 -14.94 6.22
CA ARG A 76 -7.07 -14.69 7.67
C ARG A 76 -6.04 -13.62 8.01
N ALA A 77 -4.89 -13.61 7.35
CA ALA A 77 -3.91 -12.53 7.52
C ALA A 77 -4.46 -11.15 7.11
N LEU A 78 -5.19 -11.04 5.99
CA LEU A 78 -5.88 -9.79 5.62
C LEU A 78 -6.89 -9.36 6.68
N CYS A 79 -7.68 -10.29 7.23
CA CYS A 79 -8.61 -10.02 8.32
C CYS A 79 -7.88 -9.53 9.58
N ALA A 80 -6.80 -10.20 10.00
CA ALA A 80 -6.00 -9.82 11.15
C ALA A 80 -5.40 -8.41 10.98
N TRP A 81 -4.79 -8.13 9.83
CA TRP A 81 -4.22 -6.79 9.54
C TRP A 81 -5.29 -5.70 9.55
N CYS A 82 -6.50 -6.02 9.08
CA CYS A 82 -7.64 -5.12 9.02
C CYS A 82 -8.41 -4.98 10.35
N SER A 83 -8.14 -5.82 11.34
CA SER A 83 -9.03 -6.00 12.50
C SER A 83 -9.39 -4.69 13.20
N VAL A 84 -10.68 -4.54 13.50
CA VAL A 84 -11.26 -3.46 14.29
C VAL A 84 -12.10 -4.09 15.40
N PRO A 85 -11.67 -3.99 16.67
CA PRO A 85 -12.37 -4.63 17.78
C PRO A 85 -13.80 -4.10 17.89
N GLU A 86 -14.72 -4.93 18.36
CA GLU A 86 -16.10 -4.48 18.63
C GLU A 86 -16.12 -3.65 19.91
N ASP A 87 -17.00 -2.63 19.97
CA ASP A 87 -17.19 -1.81 21.17
C ASP A 87 -18.02 -2.61 22.21
N GLY A 88 -17.48 -3.70 22.75
CA GLY A 88 -18.13 -4.57 23.74
C GLY A 88 -18.01 -6.06 23.46
N LYS A 89 -19.02 -6.85 23.86
CA LYS A 89 -19.04 -8.30 23.62
C LYS A 89 -19.34 -8.56 22.14
N ARG A 90 -18.44 -9.30 21.46
CA ARG A 90 -18.65 -9.83 20.10
C ARG A 90 -20.08 -10.35 19.95
N VAL A 91 -20.82 -9.80 18.99
CA VAL A 91 -22.22 -10.21 18.75
C VAL A 91 -22.21 -11.65 18.28
N GLN A 92 -22.61 -12.58 19.15
CA GLN A 92 -22.77 -13.99 18.81
C GLN A 92 -23.81 -14.12 17.69
N GLY A 93 -23.46 -14.84 16.62
CA GLY A 93 -24.36 -15.12 15.50
C GLY A 93 -24.35 -14.10 14.36
N LYS A 94 -23.52 -13.04 14.38
CA LYS A 94 -23.24 -12.26 13.16
C LYS A 94 -22.54 -13.16 12.13
N GLU A 95 -23.01 -13.15 10.89
CA GLU A 95 -22.27 -13.78 9.79
C GLU A 95 -20.86 -13.17 9.70
N TRP A 96 -19.86 -14.00 9.40
CA TRP A 96 -18.44 -13.61 9.44
C TRP A 96 -18.15 -12.37 8.58
N GLN A 97 -18.82 -12.22 7.43
CA GLN A 97 -18.71 -11.06 6.52
C GLN A 97 -19.14 -9.70 7.11
N PHE A 98 -19.82 -9.70 8.27
CA PHE A 98 -20.22 -8.50 9.01
C PHE A 98 -19.43 -8.31 10.32
N GLN A 99 -18.42 -9.14 10.55
CA GLN A 99 -17.51 -9.03 11.67
C GLN A 99 -16.25 -8.26 11.24
N THR A 100 -15.71 -7.46 12.15
CA THR A 100 -14.43 -6.79 11.94
C THR A 100 -13.44 -7.06 13.07
N ASP A 101 -13.91 -7.65 14.16
CA ASP A 101 -13.09 -8.07 15.29
C ASP A 101 -12.57 -9.48 15.01
N PHE A 102 -11.27 -9.57 14.80
CA PHE A 102 -10.54 -10.81 14.55
C PHE A 102 -9.49 -11.06 15.64
N SER A 103 -9.79 -10.68 16.88
CA SER A 103 -8.94 -10.96 18.05
C SER A 103 -8.56 -12.44 18.19
N GLU A 104 -9.40 -13.36 17.73
CA GLU A 104 -9.10 -14.80 17.72
C GLU A 104 -7.90 -15.17 16.84
N LEU A 105 -7.51 -14.32 15.91
CA LEU A 105 -6.37 -14.53 15.01
C LEU A 105 -5.04 -14.12 15.65
N HIS A 106 -5.04 -13.50 16.84
CA HIS A 106 -3.82 -13.10 17.54
C HIS A 106 -2.81 -14.25 17.75
N PRO A 107 -3.22 -15.49 18.10
CA PRO A 107 -2.27 -16.59 18.22
C PRO A 107 -1.60 -17.00 16.90
N GLU A 108 -2.27 -16.79 15.75
CA GLU A 108 -1.74 -17.14 14.42
C GLU A 108 -0.93 -15.97 13.82
N PHE A 109 -1.33 -14.72 14.07
CA PHE A 109 -0.72 -13.51 13.52
C PHE A 109 -0.49 -12.43 14.58
N PRO A 110 0.36 -12.66 15.59
CA PRO A 110 0.57 -11.72 16.70
C PRO A 110 1.16 -10.38 16.26
N GLU A 111 1.84 -10.33 15.11
CA GLU A 111 2.35 -9.13 14.47
C GLU A 111 1.24 -8.29 13.82
N LEU A 112 0.19 -8.94 13.31
CA LEU A 112 -0.89 -8.27 12.58
C LEU A 112 -2.03 -7.82 13.48
N VAL A 113 -2.39 -8.59 14.50
CA VAL A 113 -3.46 -8.23 15.43
C VAL A 113 -2.95 -8.43 16.85
N ASP A 114 -3.15 -7.43 17.70
CA ASP A 114 -2.72 -7.53 19.10
C ASP A 114 -3.74 -8.27 19.97
N ALA A 115 -3.38 -8.51 21.23
CA ALA A 115 -4.22 -9.23 22.20
C ALA A 115 -5.56 -8.53 22.48
N ASP A 116 -5.67 -7.23 22.21
CA ASP A 116 -6.90 -6.44 22.33
C ASP A 116 -7.75 -6.49 21.03
N GLY A 117 -7.30 -7.22 20.01
CA GLY A 117 -7.99 -7.37 18.74
C GLY A 117 -7.77 -6.23 17.75
N THR A 118 -6.86 -5.29 18.03
CA THR A 118 -6.59 -4.17 17.14
C THR A 118 -5.64 -4.60 16.02
N GLY A 119 -6.10 -4.49 14.78
CA GLY A 119 -5.32 -4.80 13.59
C GLY A 119 -4.19 -3.79 13.36
N TRP A 120 -3.17 -4.21 12.63
CA TRP A 120 -1.93 -3.48 12.41
C TRP A 120 -2.20 -2.09 11.83
N PHE A 121 -3.09 -1.99 10.84
CA PHE A 121 -3.37 -0.72 10.18
C PHE A 121 -4.05 0.28 11.12
N LEU A 122 -5.07 -0.17 11.85
CA LEU A 122 -5.76 0.67 12.83
C LEU A 122 -4.80 1.14 13.92
N ARG A 123 -4.01 0.22 14.48
CA ARG A 123 -2.99 0.53 15.48
C ARG A 123 -1.96 1.53 14.95
N HIS A 124 -1.50 1.35 13.72
CA HIS A 124 -0.54 2.24 13.07
C HIS A 124 -1.10 3.65 12.90
N VAL A 125 -2.32 3.79 12.38
CA VAL A 125 -3.01 5.07 12.15
C VAL A 125 -3.32 5.80 13.47
N LEU A 126 -3.69 5.08 14.53
CA LEU A 126 -3.87 5.68 15.84
C LEU A 126 -2.54 6.18 16.42
N ARG A 127 -1.45 5.41 16.31
CA ARG A 127 -0.12 5.86 16.74
C ARG A 127 0.40 7.06 15.94
N ILE A 128 0.06 7.18 14.66
CA ILE A 128 0.30 8.38 13.84
C ILE A 128 -0.38 9.61 14.48
N ALA A 129 -1.66 9.51 14.85
CA ALA A 129 -2.36 10.61 15.49
C ALA A 129 -1.76 10.96 16.86
N ASP A 130 -1.31 9.96 17.62
CA ASP A 130 -0.71 10.14 18.94
C ASP A 130 0.62 10.87 18.84
N PHE A 131 1.46 10.47 17.88
CA PHE A 131 2.70 11.17 17.57
C PHE A 131 2.44 12.63 17.18
N MET A 132 1.43 12.89 16.35
CA MET A 132 1.09 14.25 15.92
C MET A 132 0.68 15.15 17.10
N LEU A 133 -0.08 14.61 18.04
CA LEU A 133 -0.60 15.35 19.21
C LEU A 133 0.46 15.53 20.30
N THR A 134 1.37 14.57 20.45
CA THR A 134 2.46 14.62 21.45
C THR A 134 3.66 15.43 20.97
N HIS A 135 3.88 15.53 19.66
CA HIS A 135 5.00 16.25 19.05
C HIS A 135 4.54 17.28 17.99
N PRO A 136 3.64 18.22 18.31
CA PRO A 136 3.12 19.18 17.34
C PRO A 136 4.19 20.11 16.77
N GLU A 137 5.30 20.33 17.49
CA GLU A 137 6.47 21.08 17.04
C GLU A 137 7.23 20.39 15.91
N LYS A 138 7.09 19.06 15.76
CA LYS A 138 7.74 18.26 14.72
C LYS A 138 6.84 17.99 13.52
N VAL A 139 5.58 18.43 13.55
CA VAL A 139 4.59 18.15 12.50
C VAL A 139 4.22 19.47 11.80
N ARG A 140 3.84 19.40 10.51
CA ARG A 140 3.32 20.57 9.79
C ARG A 140 1.97 20.98 10.39
N SER A 141 1.77 22.28 10.62
CA SER A 141 0.51 22.81 11.15
C SER A 141 -0.70 22.44 10.28
N THR A 142 -0.52 22.37 8.96
CA THR A 142 -1.54 21.96 8.01
C THR A 142 -1.95 20.48 8.16
N SER A 143 -1.06 19.64 8.67
CA SER A 143 -1.32 18.22 8.92
C SER A 143 -1.95 18.00 10.30
N LEU A 144 -1.63 18.81 11.31
CA LEU A 144 -2.11 18.64 12.68
C LEU A 144 -3.63 18.54 12.80
N LYS A 145 -4.38 19.26 11.97
CA LYS A 145 -5.85 19.18 11.90
C LYS A 145 -6.39 17.76 11.64
N TYR A 146 -5.59 16.88 11.02
CA TYR A 146 -6.00 15.51 10.75
C TYR A 146 -5.93 14.61 11.99
N ALA A 147 -5.13 14.94 13.00
CA ALA A 147 -4.97 14.08 14.17
C ALA A 147 -6.28 13.89 14.95
N GLU A 148 -7.04 14.97 15.16
CA GLU A 148 -8.36 14.93 15.81
C GLU A 148 -9.39 14.16 14.98
N VAL A 149 -9.36 14.33 13.65
CA VAL A 149 -10.23 13.59 12.72
C VAL A 149 -9.92 12.09 12.79
N ILE A 150 -8.64 11.72 12.80
CA ILE A 150 -8.22 10.33 12.90
C ILE A 150 -8.72 9.72 14.21
N ARG A 151 -8.44 10.38 15.36
CA ARG A 151 -8.86 9.90 16.68
C ARG A 151 -10.36 9.68 16.80
N SER A 152 -11.17 10.55 16.21
CA SER A 152 -12.62 10.54 16.41
C SER A 152 -13.39 9.72 15.37
N LYS A 153 -12.88 9.59 14.14
CA LYS A 153 -13.66 9.06 13.01
C LYS A 153 -13.02 7.88 12.29
N PHE A 154 -11.71 7.68 12.40
CA PHE A 154 -11.02 6.70 11.55
C PHE A 154 -11.49 5.28 11.83
N ALA A 155 -11.60 4.86 13.10
CA ALA A 155 -12.01 3.49 13.43
C ALA A 155 -13.38 3.11 12.82
N ALA A 156 -14.36 4.01 12.89
CA ALA A 156 -15.68 3.79 12.29
C ALA A 156 -15.63 3.75 10.75
N ALA A 157 -14.87 4.66 10.12
CA ALA A 157 -14.68 4.67 8.68
C ALA A 157 -13.97 3.40 8.19
N TRP A 158 -12.94 2.97 8.91
CA TRP A 158 -12.19 1.75 8.62
C TRP A 158 -13.05 0.50 8.80
N ARG A 159 -13.81 0.39 9.90
CA ARG A 159 -14.78 -0.70 10.10
C ARG A 159 -15.74 -0.86 8.92
N SER A 160 -16.26 0.26 8.40
CA SER A 160 -17.13 0.25 7.21
C SER A 160 -16.42 -0.31 5.97
N LYS A 161 -15.14 0.02 5.77
CA LYS A 161 -14.32 -0.52 4.68
C LYS A 161 -14.02 -2.01 4.85
N VAL A 162 -13.67 -2.46 6.06
CA VAL A 162 -13.38 -3.86 6.34
C VAL A 162 -14.62 -4.73 6.13
N MET A 163 -15.81 -4.27 6.54
CA MET A 163 -17.06 -4.96 6.19
C MET A 163 -17.27 -4.99 4.68
N GLN A 164 -17.08 -3.86 3.98
CA GLN A 164 -17.19 -3.80 2.52
C GLN A 164 -16.27 -4.82 1.83
N TYR A 165 -15.02 -4.93 2.25
CA TYR A 165 -14.02 -5.77 1.60
C TYR A 165 -14.31 -7.27 1.72
N GLN A 166 -15.07 -7.67 2.74
CA GLN A 166 -15.41 -9.07 2.98
C GLN A 166 -16.66 -9.53 2.21
N ILE A 167 -17.47 -8.61 1.69
CA ILE A 167 -18.75 -8.99 1.07
C ILE A 167 -18.49 -9.69 -0.28
N PRO A 168 -19.04 -10.91 -0.49
CA PRO A 168 -18.87 -11.65 -1.73
C PRO A 168 -19.42 -10.89 -2.96
N ILE A 169 -18.79 -11.11 -4.13
CA ILE A 169 -19.21 -10.48 -5.39
C ILE A 169 -20.69 -10.72 -5.73
N PHE A 170 -21.21 -11.92 -5.45
CA PHE A 170 -22.59 -12.31 -5.80
C PHE A 170 -23.62 -12.02 -4.71
N ALA A 171 -23.22 -11.37 -3.61
CA ALA A 171 -24.16 -11.01 -2.56
C ALA A 171 -25.13 -9.92 -3.06
N SER A 172 -26.43 -10.05 -2.76
CA SER A 172 -27.46 -9.14 -3.27
C SER A 172 -27.31 -7.68 -2.79
N GLN A 173 -26.60 -7.50 -1.67
CA GLN A 173 -26.25 -6.21 -1.08
C GLN A 173 -25.00 -5.55 -1.70
N THR A 174 -24.29 -6.25 -2.59
CA THR A 174 -23.06 -5.74 -3.21
C THR A 174 -23.37 -4.55 -4.10
N LYS A 175 -22.80 -3.39 -3.77
CA LYS A 175 -22.94 -2.18 -4.58
C LYS A 175 -21.90 -2.20 -5.70
N GLY A 176 -22.32 -2.00 -6.94
CA GLY A 176 -21.42 -1.94 -8.10
C GLY A 176 -20.33 -0.84 -8.03
N ALA A 177 -20.48 0.14 -7.14
CA ALA A 177 -19.46 1.15 -6.86
C ALA A 177 -18.33 0.65 -5.94
N TRP A 178 -18.41 -0.57 -5.41
CA TRP A 178 -17.35 -1.15 -4.59
C TRP A 178 -16.25 -1.70 -5.47
N THR A 179 -15.11 -1.01 -5.47
CA THR A 179 -13.96 -1.30 -6.34
C THR A 179 -12.92 -2.23 -5.72
N LEU A 180 -13.10 -2.68 -4.47
CA LEU A 180 -12.12 -3.49 -3.74
C LEU A 180 -12.81 -4.49 -2.83
N ARG A 181 -12.40 -5.77 -2.94
CA ARG A 181 -12.81 -6.90 -2.08
C ARG A 181 -11.61 -7.82 -1.84
N PHE A 182 -11.65 -8.60 -0.76
CA PHE A 182 -10.61 -9.58 -0.47
C PHE A 182 -10.53 -10.68 -1.54
N ASP A 183 -11.65 -11.08 -2.13
CA ASP A 183 -11.65 -12.08 -3.21
C ASP A 183 -10.85 -11.60 -4.43
N ASP A 184 -11.04 -10.34 -4.84
CA ASP A 184 -10.28 -9.74 -5.95
C ASP A 184 -8.80 -9.60 -5.59
N VAL A 185 -8.50 -9.16 -4.36
CA VAL A 185 -7.12 -9.05 -3.85
C VAL A 185 -6.40 -10.39 -3.88
N LEU A 186 -7.05 -11.47 -3.47
CA LEU A 186 -6.47 -12.81 -3.46
C LEU A 186 -6.29 -13.35 -4.88
N ALA A 187 -7.23 -13.08 -5.79
CA ALA A 187 -7.11 -13.43 -7.19
C ALA A 187 -5.95 -12.69 -7.86
N ASP A 188 -5.87 -11.36 -7.69
CA ASP A 188 -4.77 -10.53 -8.19
C ASP A 188 -3.43 -11.00 -7.61
N ALA A 189 -3.40 -11.37 -6.33
CA ALA A 189 -2.20 -11.88 -5.68
C ALA A 189 -1.73 -13.21 -6.29
N LEU A 190 -2.64 -14.12 -6.60
CA LEU A 190 -2.32 -15.38 -7.28
C LEU A 190 -1.80 -15.15 -8.70
N GLU A 191 -2.41 -14.23 -9.45
CA GLU A 191 -1.99 -13.87 -10.81
C GLU A 191 -0.58 -13.25 -10.83
N LEU A 192 -0.28 -12.38 -9.85
CA LEU A 192 1.01 -11.70 -9.75
C LEU A 192 2.13 -12.56 -9.18
N GLY A 193 1.82 -13.66 -8.48
CA GLY A 193 2.81 -14.57 -7.93
C GLY A 193 3.62 -14.02 -6.73
N PRO A 194 4.81 -14.58 -6.42
CA PRO A 194 5.61 -14.19 -5.26
C PRO A 194 6.11 -12.74 -5.34
N LEU A 195 6.33 -12.13 -4.18
CA LEU A 195 6.91 -10.78 -4.04
C LEU A 195 8.35 -10.75 -4.56
N ARG A 196 8.66 -9.76 -5.40
CA ARG A 196 10.02 -9.50 -5.86
C ARG A 196 10.88 -8.92 -4.74
N ARG A 197 12.10 -9.44 -4.59
CA ARG A 197 13.11 -8.94 -3.63
C ARG A 197 14.08 -7.94 -4.27
N GLU A 198 14.31 -8.07 -5.57
CA GLU A 198 15.23 -7.20 -6.31
C GLU A 198 14.49 -6.60 -7.51
N GLY A 199 14.82 -5.35 -7.82
CA GLY A 199 14.35 -4.68 -9.02
C GLY A 199 15.38 -4.78 -10.14
N PRO A 200 14.98 -4.50 -11.39
CA PRO A 200 15.92 -4.38 -12.49
C PRO A 200 17.01 -3.35 -12.14
N GLU A 201 18.28 -3.72 -12.30
CA GLU A 201 19.37 -2.77 -12.22
C GLU A 201 19.37 -1.90 -13.47
N LEU A 202 19.63 -0.60 -13.29
CA LEU A 202 19.78 0.32 -14.41
C LEU A 202 21.27 0.51 -14.70
N PRO A 203 21.71 0.41 -15.96
CA PRO A 203 23.07 0.75 -16.34
C PRO A 203 23.45 2.16 -15.86
N LEU A 204 24.73 2.34 -15.50
CA LEU A 204 25.24 3.65 -15.07
C LEU A 204 25.02 4.70 -16.15
N GLU A 205 25.29 4.36 -17.40
CA GLU A 205 25.10 5.22 -18.57
C GLU A 205 23.65 5.72 -18.70
N LEU A 206 22.66 4.85 -18.45
CA LEU A 206 21.25 5.23 -18.46
C LEU A 206 20.92 6.16 -17.29
N THR A 207 21.47 5.89 -16.10
CA THR A 207 21.29 6.74 -14.91
C THR A 207 21.87 8.14 -15.12
N GLU A 208 23.03 8.24 -15.76
CA GLU A 208 23.68 9.50 -16.15
C GLU A 208 22.85 10.24 -17.20
N LYS A 209 22.39 9.54 -18.25
CA LYS A 209 21.51 10.10 -19.29
C LYS A 209 20.25 10.72 -18.67
N VAL A 210 19.58 9.99 -17.77
CA VAL A 210 18.40 10.48 -17.03
C VAL A 210 18.75 11.74 -16.24
N THR A 211 19.88 11.74 -15.53
CA THR A 211 20.30 12.89 -14.71
C THR A 211 20.56 14.13 -15.56
N THR A 212 21.15 13.98 -16.75
CA THR A 212 21.40 15.09 -17.67
C THR A 212 20.13 15.65 -18.32
N ALA A 213 19.16 14.78 -18.62
CA ALA A 213 17.92 15.16 -19.29
C ALA A 213 16.89 15.84 -18.35
N LEU A 214 17.02 15.67 -17.02
CA LEU A 214 16.02 16.14 -16.07
C LEU A 214 16.22 17.60 -15.65
N PRO A 215 15.10 18.35 -15.43
CA PRO A 215 15.14 19.61 -14.70
C PRO A 215 15.75 19.43 -13.30
N LYS A 216 16.50 20.43 -12.82
CA LYS A 216 17.19 20.39 -11.51
C LYS A 216 16.25 20.14 -10.33
N GLU A 217 14.96 20.41 -10.47
CA GLU A 217 13.97 20.21 -9.41
C GLU A 217 13.50 18.76 -9.25
N ILE A 218 13.75 17.89 -10.24
CA ILE A 218 13.34 16.48 -10.20
C ILE A 218 14.53 15.64 -9.75
N PRO A 219 14.45 14.95 -8.60
CA PRO A 219 15.50 14.01 -8.22
C PRO A 219 15.57 12.86 -9.24
N SER A 220 16.77 12.55 -9.76
CA SER A 220 16.95 11.49 -10.77
C SER A 220 16.46 10.13 -10.29
N GLU A 221 16.57 9.83 -8.99
CA GLU A 221 16.05 8.60 -8.39
C GLU A 221 14.54 8.43 -8.58
N VAL A 222 13.77 9.52 -8.70
CA VAL A 222 12.32 9.42 -8.97
C VAL A 222 12.06 8.80 -10.33
N VAL A 223 12.81 9.23 -11.35
CA VAL A 223 12.66 8.73 -12.72
C VAL A 223 13.32 7.37 -12.87
N CYS A 224 14.45 7.12 -12.21
CA CYS A 224 15.06 5.79 -12.15
C CYS A 224 14.09 4.77 -11.53
N ALA A 225 13.40 5.11 -10.44
CA ALA A 225 12.38 4.24 -9.86
C ALA A 225 11.20 3.99 -10.83
N LEU A 226 10.77 4.98 -11.60
CA LEU A 226 9.77 4.77 -12.66
C LEU A 226 10.27 3.79 -13.72
N ILE A 227 11.49 3.97 -14.24
CA ILE A 227 12.06 3.07 -15.25
C ILE A 227 12.17 1.64 -14.69
N ARG A 228 12.67 1.47 -13.46
CA ARG A 228 12.73 0.15 -12.79
C ARG A 228 11.35 -0.49 -12.65
N TYR A 229 10.34 0.30 -12.25
CA TYR A 229 8.98 -0.21 -12.14
C TYR A 229 8.44 -0.61 -13.52
N TYR A 230 8.67 0.21 -14.54
CA TYR A 230 8.26 -0.07 -15.90
C TYR A 230 8.85 -1.39 -16.39
N LEU A 231 10.18 -1.56 -16.30
CA LEU A 231 10.87 -2.77 -16.69
C LEU A 231 10.37 -4.01 -15.94
N ALA A 232 10.05 -3.87 -14.66
CA ALA A 232 9.57 -4.98 -13.84
C ALA A 232 8.10 -5.37 -14.11
N ASN A 233 7.28 -4.49 -14.70
CA ASN A 233 5.83 -4.69 -14.84
C ASN A 233 5.33 -4.57 -16.29
N ARG A 234 6.20 -4.33 -17.26
CA ARG A 234 5.88 -4.35 -18.68
C ARG A 234 5.54 -5.79 -19.10
N GLN A 235 4.44 -5.96 -19.80
CA GLN A 235 4.04 -7.22 -20.42
C GLN A 235 4.61 -7.31 -21.84
N ASP A 236 4.84 -8.52 -22.33
CA ASP A 236 5.46 -8.74 -23.64
C ASP A 236 4.62 -8.17 -24.81
N ASP A 237 3.30 -8.17 -24.66
CA ASP A 237 2.34 -7.72 -25.66
C ASP A 237 1.81 -6.29 -25.43
N CYS A 238 2.26 -5.61 -24.38
CA CYS A 238 1.79 -4.26 -24.02
C CYS A 238 2.94 -3.33 -23.59
N GLU A 239 3.13 -2.25 -24.34
CA GLU A 239 4.08 -1.19 -23.99
C GLU A 239 3.62 -0.31 -22.83
N TRP A 240 2.34 -0.39 -22.43
CA TRP A 240 1.80 0.46 -21.38
C TRP A 240 1.75 -0.25 -20.05
N VAL A 241 2.34 0.36 -19.02
CA VAL A 241 2.31 -0.12 -17.64
C VAL A 241 1.37 0.76 -16.82
N VAL A 242 0.55 0.15 -15.96
CA VAL A 242 -0.26 0.90 -14.99
C VAL A 242 0.65 1.63 -14.02
N LEU A 243 0.43 2.93 -13.82
CA LEU A 243 1.17 3.77 -12.89
C LEU A 243 0.44 3.85 -11.55
N PRO A 244 0.91 3.15 -10.49
CA PRO A 244 0.29 3.23 -9.17
C PRO A 244 0.73 4.51 -8.44
N VAL A 245 0.15 5.65 -8.83
CA VAL A 245 0.56 6.99 -8.36
C VAL A 245 0.59 7.09 -6.83
N ALA A 246 -0.47 6.62 -6.16
CA ALA A 246 -0.55 6.66 -4.69
C ALA A 246 0.55 5.82 -4.02
N SER A 247 0.97 4.72 -4.64
CA SER A 247 2.04 3.86 -4.12
C SER A 247 3.42 4.48 -4.31
N PHE A 248 3.63 5.25 -5.39
CA PHE A 248 4.84 6.06 -5.55
C PHE A 248 4.91 7.20 -4.54
N ASP A 249 3.80 7.90 -4.28
CA ASP A 249 3.74 8.92 -3.23
C ASP A 249 4.07 8.29 -1.85
N ALA A 250 3.48 7.14 -1.54
CA ALA A 250 3.76 6.41 -0.31
C ALA A 250 5.22 5.91 -0.23
N TYR A 251 5.80 5.48 -1.35
CA TYR A 251 7.20 5.04 -1.43
C TYR A 251 8.19 6.18 -1.18
N PHE A 252 7.92 7.38 -1.73
CA PHE A 252 8.75 8.56 -1.50
C PHE A 252 8.39 9.31 -0.21
N GLY A 253 7.34 8.88 0.49
CA GLY A 253 6.92 9.41 1.80
C GLY A 253 6.16 10.74 1.74
N ASP A 254 5.84 11.26 0.55
CA ASP A 254 5.03 12.47 0.38
C ASP A 254 4.31 12.53 -0.98
N THR A 255 3.53 13.59 -1.22
CA THR A 255 2.80 13.78 -2.49
C THR A 255 3.58 14.58 -3.54
N SER A 256 4.90 14.78 -3.34
CA SER A 256 5.74 15.51 -4.29
C SER A 256 5.89 14.75 -5.60
N PHE A 257 5.90 13.42 -5.57
CA PHE A 257 5.89 12.61 -6.79
C PHE A 257 4.69 12.96 -7.68
N SER A 258 3.46 12.77 -7.20
CA SER A 258 2.27 13.00 -7.99
C SER A 258 2.03 14.47 -8.34
N LYS A 259 2.28 15.39 -7.40
CA LYS A 259 1.90 16.82 -7.55
C LYS A 259 2.99 17.70 -8.13
N LYS A 260 4.27 17.35 -7.99
CA LYS A 260 5.40 18.22 -8.39
C LYS A 260 6.28 17.62 -9.48
N TYR A 261 6.62 16.34 -9.36
CA TYR A 261 7.61 15.71 -10.24
C TYR A 261 6.94 15.14 -11.48
N LEU A 262 5.91 14.31 -11.30
CA LEU A 262 5.22 13.62 -12.39
C LEU A 262 4.70 14.55 -13.51
N PRO A 263 4.16 15.76 -13.23
CA PRO A 263 3.73 16.69 -14.29
C PRO A 263 4.88 17.35 -15.07
N LYS A 264 6.12 17.27 -14.58
CA LYS A 264 7.30 17.92 -15.16
C LYS A 264 8.23 16.96 -15.91
N ILE A 265 7.95 15.66 -15.87
CA ILE A 265 8.73 14.67 -16.62
C ILE A 265 8.42 14.86 -18.12
N SER A 266 9.48 14.98 -18.93
CA SER A 266 9.36 15.22 -20.37
C SER A 266 8.75 13.99 -21.09
N PRO A 267 7.87 14.20 -22.10
CA PRO A 267 7.43 13.15 -23.01
C PRO A 267 8.58 12.42 -23.73
N GLU A 268 9.74 13.06 -23.87
CA GLU A 268 10.95 12.42 -24.43
C GLU A 268 11.46 11.26 -23.58
N ILE A 269 11.17 11.28 -22.27
CA ILE A 269 11.55 10.22 -21.32
C ILE A 269 10.37 9.26 -21.12
N MET A 270 9.17 9.80 -20.95
CA MET A 270 7.99 9.04 -20.55
C MET A 270 6.72 9.65 -21.11
N GLU A 271 5.93 8.84 -21.81
CA GLU A 271 4.58 9.18 -22.17
C GLU A 271 3.59 8.70 -21.10
N ARG A 272 2.63 9.55 -20.77
CA ARG A 272 1.61 9.26 -19.76
C ARG A 272 0.21 9.45 -20.33
N SER A 273 -0.66 8.50 -20.04
CA SER A 273 -2.10 8.57 -20.34
C SER A 273 -2.89 8.42 -19.05
N ASN A 274 -3.91 9.26 -18.87
CA ASN A 274 -4.85 9.16 -17.76
C ASN A 274 -6.28 9.17 -18.32
N ALA A 275 -6.99 8.07 -18.13
CA ALA A 275 -8.37 7.92 -18.57
C ALA A 275 -9.13 7.02 -17.58
N PHE A 276 -10.39 7.35 -17.32
CA PHE A 276 -11.28 6.56 -16.47
C PHE A 276 -10.72 6.23 -15.07
N GLY A 277 -9.93 7.15 -14.50
CA GLY A 277 -9.31 6.96 -13.18
C GLY A 277 -8.08 6.04 -13.19
N ILE A 278 -7.66 5.54 -14.35
CA ILE A 278 -6.45 4.73 -14.52
C ILE A 278 -5.37 5.61 -15.13
N SER A 279 -4.24 5.72 -14.41
CA SER A 279 -3.02 6.30 -14.95
C SER A 279 -2.14 5.17 -15.49
N ARG A 280 -1.66 5.30 -16.72
CA ARG A 280 -0.69 4.38 -17.34
C ARG A 280 0.41 5.17 -18.03
N TYR A 281 1.55 4.53 -18.23
CA TYR A 281 2.71 5.17 -18.84
C TYR A 281 3.53 4.17 -19.65
N ARG A 282 4.34 4.70 -20.56
CA ARG A 282 5.40 3.96 -21.24
C ARG A 282 6.69 4.78 -21.22
N ILE A 283 7.81 4.08 -21.08
CA ILE A 283 9.15 4.68 -21.19
C ILE A 283 9.57 4.62 -22.65
N THR A 284 10.13 5.70 -23.16
CA THR A 284 10.61 5.77 -24.55
C THR A 284 11.84 4.87 -24.74
N GLU A 285 12.01 4.30 -25.93
CA GLU A 285 13.08 3.32 -26.23
C GLU A 285 14.47 3.82 -25.86
N GLU A 286 14.70 5.13 -26.03
CA GLU A 286 15.94 5.81 -25.68
C GLU A 286 16.32 5.74 -24.19
N TYR A 287 15.38 5.43 -23.31
CA TYR A 287 15.57 5.34 -21.86
C TYR A 287 15.30 3.92 -21.33
N LEU A 288 15.40 2.92 -22.21
CA LEU A 288 15.41 1.50 -21.85
C LEU A 288 16.84 0.94 -21.94
N PRO A 289 17.18 -0.10 -21.14
CA PRO A 289 18.46 -0.81 -21.23
C PRO A 289 18.65 -1.55 -22.56
#